data_AF-A0A6A6BP24-F1
#
_entry.id   AF-A0A6A6BP24-F1
#
_cell.length_a   1.000
_cell.length_b   1.000
_cell.length_c   1.000
_cell.angle_alpha   90.00
_cell.angle_beta   90.00
_cell.angle_gamma   90.00
#
_symmetry.space_group_name_H-M   'P 1'
#
loop_
_entity.id
_entity.type
_entity.pdbx_description
1 polymer ?
#
loop_
_entity_poly.entity_id
_entity_poly.type
_entity_poly.pdbx_seq_one_letter_code
_entity_poly.pdbx_strand_id
1 'polypeptide(L)'
;MVSVCGFITATSLSILDRDCDLACTNETMGRIRLLLLLLFSTHVRGGFVDGLSPHARDLFEQSMAWMDALYDPAAGYMFDFAQRVQTGLQHDTRASAWHAVGLLARNNGSDVEKAEKVIRNVVGAQFRDPRDQW
;
A
#
# COMPACT_ATOMS: atom_id res chain seq x y z
N MET A 1 49.99 -19.19 -31.32
CA MET A 1 49.23 -20.22 -30.58
C MET A 1 47.75 -19.93 -30.77
N VAL A 2 47.15 -20.64 -31.74
CA VAL A 2 45.76 -21.12 -31.91
C VAL A 2 44.64 -20.23 -31.31
N SER A 3 43.83 -19.51 -32.09
CA SER A 3 42.74 -19.97 -33.00
C SER A 3 41.61 -20.69 -32.20
N VAL A 4 40.31 -20.41 -32.31
CA VAL A 4 39.42 -20.53 -33.48
C VAL A 4 38.03 -19.96 -33.12
N CYS A 5 37.39 -19.31 -34.10
CA CYS A 5 35.97 -19.14 -34.47
C CYS A 5 34.82 -19.17 -33.43
N GLY A 6 33.74 -18.41 -33.62
CA GLY A 6 33.35 -17.56 -34.77
C GLY A 6 31.83 -17.48 -34.95
N PHE A 7 31.43 -16.54 -35.84
CA PHE A 7 30.31 -16.66 -36.80
C PHE A 7 28.87 -16.57 -36.19
N ILE A 8 27.89 -15.77 -36.64
CA ILE A 8 27.50 -15.32 -38.00
C ILE A 8 26.63 -14.05 -37.98
N THR A 9 27.10 -13.06 -38.76
CA THR A 9 26.50 -12.03 -39.63
C THR A 9 25.04 -11.53 -39.53
N ALA A 10 24.93 -10.20 -39.67
CA ALA A 10 24.18 -9.40 -40.66
C ALA A 10 22.66 -9.67 -40.82
N THR A 11 21.81 -8.66 -40.99
CA THR A 11 21.75 -7.91 -42.25
C THR A 11 20.93 -6.64 -42.08
N SER A 12 21.42 -5.56 -42.68
CA SER A 12 20.72 -4.30 -42.91
C SER A 12 19.34 -4.52 -43.56
N LEU A 13 18.31 -3.83 -43.08
CA LEU A 13 17.12 -3.62 -43.90
C LEU A 13 17.03 -2.16 -44.28
N SER A 14 17.29 -1.96 -45.57
CA SER A 14 17.26 -0.74 -46.34
C SER A 14 15.91 -0.04 -46.28
N ILE A 15 16.00 1.28 -46.15
CA ILE A 15 14.99 2.26 -46.54
C ILE A 15 14.73 2.15 -48.05
N LEU A 16 13.46 2.36 -48.44
CA LEU A 16 12.85 2.46 -49.78
C LEU A 16 12.33 1.14 -50.39
N ASP A 17 11.03 0.90 -50.20
CA ASP A 17 10.16 0.84 -51.37
C ASP A 17 8.77 1.39 -51.05
N ARG A 18 8.19 2.04 -52.04
CA ARG A 18 6.94 2.81 -51.98
C ARG A 18 5.72 1.92 -52.18
N ASP A 19 4.62 2.40 -51.60
CA ASP A 19 3.23 2.27 -52.06
C ASP A 19 2.67 0.83 -52.20
N CYS A 20 1.94 0.37 -51.17
CA CYS A 20 0.65 -0.31 -51.36
C CYS A 20 -0.19 -0.18 -50.07
N ASP A 21 -1.32 0.52 -50.24
CA ASP A 21 -2.56 0.35 -49.48
C ASP A 21 -2.67 0.90 -48.05
N LEU A 22 -3.02 2.19 -47.99
CA LEU A 22 -3.95 2.76 -47.01
C LEU A 22 -5.28 1.96 -47.01
N ALA A 23 -5.32 0.77 -46.41
CA ALA A 23 -6.57 0.01 -46.27
C ALA A 23 -6.58 -0.99 -45.11
N CYS A 24 -5.96 -0.69 -43.96
CA CYS A 24 -6.10 -1.53 -42.75
C CYS A 24 -6.14 -0.69 -41.46
N THR A 25 -6.79 0.47 -41.46
CA THR A 25 -6.83 1.38 -40.29
C THR A 25 -7.99 1.14 -39.32
N ASN A 26 -8.83 0.10 -39.49
CA ASN A 26 -10.05 -0.03 -38.67
C ASN A 26 -10.21 -1.32 -37.84
N GLU A 27 -9.34 -2.33 -37.97
CA GLU A 27 -9.48 -3.60 -37.22
C GLU A 27 -8.42 -3.77 -36.10
N THR A 28 -7.33 -3.00 -36.13
CA THR A 28 -6.24 -3.10 -35.14
C THR A 28 -6.50 -2.26 -33.88
N MET A 29 -7.35 -1.24 -33.97
CA MET A 29 -7.66 -0.30 -32.88
C MET A 29 -8.42 -0.97 -31.71
N GLY A 30 -9.23 -1.99 -31.99
CA GLY A 30 -10.05 -2.68 -30.98
C GLY A 30 -9.26 -3.64 -30.09
N ARG A 31 -8.18 -4.24 -30.60
CA ARG A 31 -7.35 -5.20 -29.85
C ARG A 31 -6.28 -4.52 -28.99
N ILE A 32 -5.83 -3.33 -29.40
CA ILE A 32 -4.86 -2.52 -28.63
C ILE A 32 -5.52 -1.93 -27.37
N ARG A 33 -6.83 -1.64 -27.40
CA ARG A 33 -7.57 -1.19 -26.21
C ARG A 33 -7.72 -2.27 -25.13
N LEU A 34 -7.77 -3.55 -25.52
CA LEU A 34 -7.90 -4.67 -24.56
C LEU A 34 -6.56 -5.01 -23.87
N LEU A 35 -5.43 -4.79 -24.55
CA LEU A 35 -4.08 -5.00 -23.98
C LEU A 35 -3.63 -3.89 -23.03
N LEU A 36 -4.14 -2.66 -23.16
CA LEU A 36 -3.76 -1.55 -22.27
C LEU A 36 -4.42 -1.60 -20.88
N LEU A 37 -5.53 -2.33 -20.71
CA LEU A 37 -6.24 -2.43 -19.43
C LEU A 37 -5.62 -3.44 -18.45
N LEU A 38 -4.64 -4.25 -18.89
CA LEU A 38 -3.95 -5.23 -18.05
C LEU A 38 -2.62 -4.74 -17.43
N LEU A 39 -2.22 -3.49 -17.72
CA LEU A 39 -0.95 -2.92 -17.24
C LEU A 39 -1.07 -2.10 -15.94
N PHE A 40 -2.24 -2.06 -15.28
CA PHE A 40 -2.29 -1.70 -13.87
C PHE A 40 -1.82 -2.88 -13.02
N SER A 41 -0.57 -3.31 -13.23
CA SER A 41 0.17 -3.99 -12.18
C SER A 41 0.34 -2.96 -11.08
N THR A 42 -0.58 -2.97 -10.11
CA THR A 42 -0.34 -2.39 -8.80
C THR A 42 0.99 -2.98 -8.36
N HIS A 43 2.05 -2.15 -8.36
CA HIS A 43 3.26 -2.54 -7.66
C HIS A 43 2.83 -2.68 -6.21
N VAL A 44 2.60 -3.93 -5.77
CA VAL A 44 2.61 -4.25 -4.35
C VAL A 44 4.03 -3.92 -3.92
N ARG A 45 4.21 -2.69 -3.41
CA ARG A 45 5.43 -2.37 -2.68
C ARG A 45 5.44 -3.37 -1.53
N GLY A 46 6.44 -4.26 -1.52
CA GLY A 46 6.66 -5.14 -0.39
C GLY A 46 6.75 -4.28 0.86
N GLY A 47 5.73 -4.36 1.71
CA GLY A 47 5.63 -3.59 2.93
C GLY A 47 6.63 -4.11 3.96
N PHE A 48 6.84 -3.35 5.05
CA PHE A 48 7.63 -3.84 6.19
C PHE A 48 7.15 -5.24 6.66
N VAL A 49 5.84 -5.46 6.63
CA VAL A 49 5.17 -6.70 7.01
C VAL A 49 5.54 -7.89 6.11
N ASP A 50 5.82 -7.63 4.82
CA ASP A 50 6.23 -8.68 3.87
C ASP A 50 7.65 -9.20 4.14
N GLY A 51 8.46 -8.44 4.88
CA GLY A 51 9.78 -8.86 5.34
C GLY A 51 9.77 -9.72 6.61
N LEU A 52 8.62 -9.86 7.29
CA LEU A 52 8.51 -10.63 8.53
C LEU A 52 8.51 -12.14 8.27
N SER A 53 8.96 -12.91 9.26
CA SER A 53 8.81 -14.37 9.26
C SER A 53 7.33 -14.77 9.21
N PRO A 54 6.99 -15.98 8.73
CA PRO A 54 5.59 -16.39 8.60
C PRO A 54 4.78 -16.25 9.89
N HIS A 55 5.32 -16.68 11.03
CA HIS A 55 4.65 -16.55 12.32
C HIS A 55 4.55 -15.10 12.82
N ALA A 56 5.56 -14.27 12.56
CA ALA A 56 5.51 -12.86 12.94
C ALA A 56 4.49 -12.07 12.10
N ARG A 57 4.37 -12.41 10.82
CA ARG A 57 3.35 -11.85 9.92
C ARG A 57 1.94 -12.25 10.36
N ASP A 58 1.73 -13.53 10.65
CA ASP A 58 0.44 -14.04 11.12
C ASP A 58 0.00 -13.36 12.43
N LEU A 59 0.89 -13.25 13.41
CA LEU A 59 0.62 -12.51 14.65
C LEU A 59 0.31 -11.03 14.40
N PHE A 60 1.04 -10.39 13.50
CA PHE A 60 0.80 -9.00 13.12
C PHE A 60 -0.57 -8.83 12.47
N GLU A 61 -0.92 -9.68 11.51
CA GLU A 61 -2.20 -9.64 10.80
C GLU A 61 -3.38 -9.88 11.75
N GLN A 62 -3.28 -10.86 12.64
CA GLN A 62 -4.30 -11.12 13.66
C GLN A 62 -4.45 -9.94 14.63
N SER A 63 -3.33 -9.38 15.10
CA SER A 63 -3.35 -8.23 16.00
C SER A 63 -3.98 -7.00 15.32
N MET A 64 -3.59 -6.72 14.07
CA MET A 64 -4.16 -5.61 13.30
C MET A 64 -5.64 -5.81 13.02
N ALA A 65 -6.08 -7.03 12.67
CA ALA A 65 -7.48 -7.32 12.43
C ALA A 65 -8.34 -7.08 13.69
N TRP A 66 -7.82 -7.45 14.86
CA TRP A 66 -8.49 -7.18 16.13
C TRP A 66 -8.57 -5.67 16.44
N MET A 67 -7.48 -4.92 16.21
CA MET A 67 -7.47 -3.47 16.43
C MET A 67 -8.36 -2.71 15.43
N ASP A 68 -8.39 -3.15 14.16
CA ASP A 68 -9.27 -2.56 13.13
C ASP A 68 -10.75 -2.69 13.49
N ALA A 69 -11.15 -3.77 14.18
CA ALA A 69 -12.53 -3.96 14.64
C ALA A 69 -12.94 -2.98 15.76
N LEU A 70 -11.97 -2.38 16.46
CA LEU A 70 -12.19 -1.43 17.55
C LEU A 70 -11.94 0.03 17.13
N TYR A 71 -11.49 0.27 15.90
CA TYR A 71 -11.21 1.60 15.39
C TYR A 71 -12.50 2.35 15.06
N ASP A 72 -12.68 3.52 15.67
CA ASP A 72 -13.74 4.46 15.33
C ASP A 72 -13.23 5.46 14.28
N PRO A 73 -13.65 5.33 13.00
CA PRO A 73 -13.19 6.23 11.94
C PRO A 73 -13.71 7.66 12.11
N ALA A 74 -14.82 7.88 12.82
CA ALA A 74 -15.37 9.22 13.03
C ALA A 74 -14.50 9.98 14.03
N ALA A 75 -14.23 9.39 15.19
CA ALA A 75 -13.37 9.99 16.20
C ALA A 75 -11.89 9.99 15.80
N GLY A 76 -11.42 8.98 15.07
CA GLY A 76 -9.98 8.78 14.82
C GLY A 76 -9.25 8.27 16.05
N TYR A 77 -9.86 7.33 16.76
CA TYR A 77 -9.32 6.63 17.93
C TYR A 77 -9.90 5.22 18.00
N MET A 78 -9.26 4.35 18.78
CA MET A 78 -9.80 3.05 19.17
C MET A 78 -10.67 3.18 20.42
N PHE A 79 -11.73 2.37 20.48
CA PHE A 79 -12.51 2.19 21.70
C PHE A 79 -11.68 1.54 22.82
N ASP A 80 -11.95 1.93 24.06
CA ASP A 80 -11.41 1.27 25.25
C ASP A 80 -12.00 -0.16 25.37
N PHE A 81 -11.10 -1.14 25.47
CA PHE A 81 -11.43 -2.56 25.65
C PHE A 81 -11.08 -3.08 27.05
N ALA A 82 -10.37 -2.29 27.86
CA ALA A 82 -9.94 -2.66 29.21
C ALA A 82 -11.07 -2.52 30.23
N GLN A 83 -12.01 -1.60 29.99
CA GLN A 83 -13.17 -1.43 30.86
C GLN A 83 -14.30 -2.36 30.39
N ARG A 84 -14.63 -3.37 31.21
CA ARG A 84 -15.70 -4.38 31.02
C ARG A 84 -17.12 -3.77 31.05
N VAL A 85 -17.23 -2.53 30.59
CA VAL A 85 -18.37 -1.65 30.64
C VAL A 85 -18.40 -0.97 29.28
N GLN A 86 -19.00 -1.64 28.28
CA GLN A 86 -19.37 -1.04 27.00
C GLN A 86 -20.53 -0.04 27.18
N THR A 87 -20.50 0.80 28.21
CA THR A 87 -21.56 1.79 28.49
C THR A 87 -21.09 3.23 28.34
N GLY A 88 -19.79 3.45 28.12
CA GLY A 88 -19.26 4.72 27.65
C GLY A 88 -18.48 4.47 26.37
N LEU A 89 -18.86 5.13 25.28
CA LEU A 89 -18.09 5.22 24.03
C LEU A 89 -16.78 6.00 24.28
N GLN A 90 -15.93 5.47 25.16
CA GLN A 90 -14.67 6.08 25.55
C GLN A 90 -13.55 5.54 24.66
N HIS A 91 -12.62 6.42 24.31
CA HIS A 91 -11.49 6.12 23.43
C HIS A 91 -10.21 5.96 24.24
N ASP A 92 -9.40 4.94 23.94
CA ASP A 92 -8.10 4.72 24.59
C ASP A 92 -6.97 5.32 23.75
N THR A 93 -6.27 6.32 24.30
CA THR A 93 -5.19 7.04 23.61
C THR A 93 -3.99 6.14 23.29
N ARG A 94 -3.63 5.23 24.21
CA ARG A 94 -2.44 4.39 24.09
C ARG A 94 -2.62 3.30 23.03
N ALA A 95 -3.77 2.61 23.06
CA ALA A 95 -4.15 1.62 22.07
C ALA A 95 -4.25 2.25 20.68
N SER A 96 -4.85 3.43 20.59
CA SER A 96 -4.92 4.20 19.34
C SER A 96 -3.52 4.48 18.78
N ALA A 97 -2.57 4.92 19.62
CA ALA A 97 -1.20 5.17 19.19
C ALA A 97 -0.51 3.90 18.66
N TRP A 98 -0.70 2.74 19.33
CA TRP A 98 -0.18 1.46 18.85
C TRP A 98 -0.79 1.04 17.51
N HIS A 99 -2.10 1.24 17.34
CA HIS A 99 -2.77 0.97 16.07
C HIS A 99 -2.25 1.86 14.95
N ALA A 100 -2.02 3.14 15.20
CA ALA A 100 -1.42 4.05 14.21
C ALA A 100 -0.04 3.57 13.73
N VAL A 101 0.81 3.07 14.63
CA VAL A 101 2.10 2.48 14.25
C VAL A 101 1.91 1.23 13.37
N GLY A 102 0.96 0.36 13.74
CA GLY A 102 0.63 -0.82 12.95
C GLY A 102 0.07 -0.48 11.57
N LEU A 103 -0.79 0.53 11.45
CA LEU A 103 -1.27 1.06 10.19
C LEU A 103 -0.11 1.52 9.29
N LEU A 104 0.85 2.28 9.83
CA LEU A 104 2.03 2.70 9.08
C LEU A 104 2.95 1.55 8.68
N ALA A 105 3.08 0.52 9.52
CA ALA A 105 3.84 -0.67 9.20
C ALA A 105 3.18 -1.49 8.07
N ARG A 106 1.85 -1.60 8.08
CA ARG A 106 1.05 -2.28 7.05
C ARG A 106 0.99 -1.49 5.75
N ASN A 107 0.87 -0.16 5.83
CA ASN A 107 0.91 0.80 4.72
C ASN A 107 0.05 0.39 3.52
N ASN A 108 -1.21 0.00 3.76
CA ASN A 108 -2.12 -0.45 2.73
C ASN A 108 -3.37 0.45 2.64
N GLY A 109 -3.77 0.80 1.41
CA GLY A 109 -4.97 1.61 1.17
C GLY A 109 -4.98 2.90 1.99
N SER A 110 -5.98 3.05 2.86
CA SER A 110 -6.20 4.25 3.69
C SER A 110 -5.41 4.26 5.02
N ASP A 111 -4.47 3.33 5.22
CA ASP A 111 -3.80 3.15 6.50
C ASP A 111 -3.02 4.42 6.92
N VAL A 112 -2.36 5.08 5.97
CA VAL A 112 -1.57 6.29 6.23
C VAL A 112 -2.47 7.44 6.71
N GLU A 113 -3.60 7.66 6.05
CA GLU A 113 -4.55 8.71 6.40
C GLU A 113 -5.17 8.47 7.78
N LYS A 114 -5.51 7.21 8.08
CA LYS A 114 -6.02 6.82 9.40
C LYS A 114 -4.95 7.04 10.48
N ALA A 115 -3.71 6.61 10.23
CA ALA A 115 -2.61 6.78 11.17
C ALA A 115 -2.32 8.26 11.43
N GLU A 116 -2.28 9.08 10.37
CA GLU A 116 -2.10 10.53 10.47
C GLU A 116 -3.19 11.16 11.34
N LYS A 117 -4.46 10.77 11.13
CA LYS A 117 -5.59 11.27 11.92
C LYS A 117 -5.39 10.96 13.41
N VAL A 118 -5.07 9.71 13.74
CA VAL A 118 -4.80 9.31 15.14
C VAL A 118 -3.65 10.12 15.74
N ILE A 119 -2.51 10.22 15.04
CA ILE A 119 -1.33 10.94 15.54
C ILE A 119 -1.65 12.41 15.80
N ARG A 120 -2.34 13.07 14.87
CA ARG A 120 -2.75 14.48 15.03
C ARG A 120 -3.68 14.66 16.21
N ASN A 121 -4.63 13.75 16.39
CA ASN A 121 -5.56 13.78 17.51
C ASN A 121 -4.84 13.61 18.85
N VAL A 122 -3.96 12.61 18.97
CA VAL A 122 -3.17 12.34 20.18
C VAL A 122 -2.29 13.54 20.55
N VAL A 123 -1.57 14.12 19.58
CA VAL A 123 -0.75 15.31 19.80
C VAL A 123 -1.62 16.53 20.17
N GLY A 124 -2.77 16.67 19.51
CA GLY A 124 -3.73 17.74 19.78
C GLY A 124 -4.34 17.69 21.18
N ALA A 125 -4.48 16.50 21.76
CA ALA A 125 -5.08 16.26 23.07
C ALA A 125 -4.09 16.43 24.25
N GLN A 126 -2.79 16.63 24.00
CA GLN A 126 -1.82 16.79 25.09
C GLN A 126 -2.05 18.10 25.86
N PHE A 127 -1.97 18.03 27.19
CA PHE A 127 -1.94 19.21 28.05
C PHE A 127 -0.70 20.06 27.72
N ARG A 128 -0.96 21.34 27.41
CA ARG A 128 0.11 22.31 27.08
C ARG A 128 0.58 23.09 28.29
N ASP A 129 -0.23 23.16 29.33
CA ASP A 129 0.17 23.72 30.61
C ASP A 129 0.90 22.65 31.42
N PRO A 130 2.18 22.86 31.79
CA PRO A 130 2.92 21.92 32.62
C PRO A 130 2.25 21.59 33.95
N ARG A 131 1.41 22.49 34.48
CA ARG A 131 0.68 22.28 35.75
C ARG A 131 -0.41 21.22 35.66
N ASP A 132 -0.87 20.90 34.46
CA ASP A 132 -1.94 19.94 34.21
C ASP A 132 -1.38 18.56 33.76
N GLN A 133 -0.05 18.40 33.68
CA GLN A 133 0.60 17.18 33.17
C GLN A 133 0.79 16.08 34.23
N TRP A 134 0.56 16.36 35.52
CA TRP A 134 0.71 15.45 36.67
C TRP A 134 -0.16 15.90 37.86
#